data_AF-A0A6P6P9L2-F1
#
_entry.id   AF-A0A6P6P9L2-F1
#
_cell.length_a   1.000
_cell.length_b   1.000
_cell.length_c   1.000
_cell.angle_alpha   90.00
_cell.angle_beta   90.00
_cell.angle_gamma   90.00
#
_symmetry.space_group_name_H-M   'P 1'
#
loop_
_entity.id
_entity.type
_entity.pdbx_description
1 polymer ?
#
loop_
_entity_poly.entity_id
_entity_poly.type
_entity_poly.pdbx_seq_one_letter_code
_entity_poly.pdbx_strand_id
1 'polypeptide(L)'
;MSETWLYPTILLCIYGFFSSHRPLEPFLTPFLMGPDKNLTETEVVSEIYPFWTYSYLVLLFPVFLATDYLRYKPVLIVQAASFIVTYALLVTVRSVRAMQLLEFFFGLATATEVAYYSYIYSVVEPSHYQRVTGFCRCVTLLGSAIGSLMGQILVSVGQVPLFYLSIITLVSSCIAFVAPWFLPMPSKSLFFHHRESSSQDEGALEPINRHQLIEKPEDPESKIQLSADERMTQRPQRRLLSLHLNFQALKDITRSSGLLEVLKMLWSDFLECYSCSTLLAWSVWWALSTCGYLQVINYAQALWEKILPSSDFEVYNGYVETISTLLGAFAAFVVGFVKVSWAVWGELALCIFSVVIAVCVYLMDTIRNIWVCYTSYMLFRATYMLLITIATT
;
A
#
# COMPACT_ATOMS: atom_id res chain seq x y z
N MET A 1 10.70 -16.13 -26.92
CA MET A 1 10.36 -16.23 -25.49
C MET A 1 10.30 -14.81 -24.96
N SER A 2 9.11 -14.21 -24.87
CA SER A 2 8.94 -12.94 -24.16
C SER A 2 9.21 -13.20 -22.68
N GLU A 3 10.15 -12.47 -22.08
CA GLU A 3 10.48 -12.60 -20.66
C GLU A 3 9.20 -12.52 -19.81
N THR A 4 8.86 -13.64 -19.15
CA THR A 4 7.57 -13.82 -18.45
C THR A 4 7.35 -12.80 -17.33
N TRP A 5 8.42 -12.21 -16.79
CA TRP A 5 8.38 -11.18 -15.74
C TRP A 5 8.23 -9.75 -16.29
N LEU A 6 8.53 -9.50 -17.56
CA LEU A 6 8.50 -8.17 -18.15
C LEU A 6 7.06 -7.66 -18.32
N TYR A 7 6.14 -8.54 -18.75
CA TYR A 7 4.73 -8.21 -18.92
C TYR A 7 4.05 -7.67 -17.64
N PRO A 8 4.06 -8.39 -16.49
CA PRO A 8 3.48 -7.86 -15.25
C PRO A 8 4.22 -6.62 -14.76
N THR A 9 5.54 -6.52 -14.97
CA THR A 9 6.32 -5.33 -14.61
C THR A 9 5.86 -4.08 -15.35
N ILE A 10 5.63 -4.17 -16.67
CA ILE A 10 5.14 -3.05 -17.49
C ILE A 10 3.76 -2.60 -17.00
N LEU A 11 2.84 -3.53 -16.75
CA LEU A 11 1.50 -3.21 -16.25
C LEU A 11 1.56 -2.53 -14.86
N LEU A 12 2.41 -3.02 -13.96
CA LEU A 12 2.63 -2.39 -12.65
C LEU A 12 3.24 -1.00 -12.78
N CYS A 13 4.14 -0.78 -13.73
CA CYS A 13 4.70 0.54 -14.00
C CYS A 13 3.63 1.50 -14.54
N ILE A 14 2.79 1.06 -15.48
CA ILE A 14 1.67 1.86 -15.99
C ILE A 14 0.73 2.23 -14.83
N TYR A 15 0.33 1.24 -14.03
CA TYR A 15 -0.51 1.48 -12.85
C TYR A 15 0.13 2.47 -11.87
N GLY A 16 1.39 2.25 -11.49
CA GLY A 16 2.13 3.10 -10.55
C GLY A 16 2.30 4.54 -11.06
N PHE A 17 2.57 4.70 -12.36
CA PHE A 17 2.68 6.01 -12.99
C PHE A 17 1.37 6.78 -12.89
N PHE A 18 0.28 6.22 -13.43
CA PHE A 18 -1.01 6.92 -13.53
C PHE A 18 -1.70 7.09 -12.18
N SER A 19 -1.48 6.20 -11.22
CA SER A 19 -1.96 6.37 -9.83
C SER A 19 -1.22 7.48 -9.08
N SER A 20 0.09 7.64 -9.34
CA SER A 20 0.91 8.71 -8.72
C SER A 20 0.80 10.05 -9.44
N HIS A 21 0.39 10.03 -10.71
CA HIS A 21 0.25 11.22 -11.55
C HIS A 21 -0.99 12.04 -11.16
N ARG A 22 -0.79 12.93 -10.18
CA ARG A 22 -1.84 13.72 -9.51
C ARG A 22 -1.54 15.22 -9.57
N PRO A 23 -1.77 15.87 -10.74
CA PRO A 23 -1.45 17.28 -10.92
C PRO A 23 -2.21 18.25 -10.00
N LEU A 24 -3.35 17.84 -9.43
CA LEU A 24 -4.07 18.64 -8.44
C LEU A 24 -3.38 18.64 -7.06
N GLU A 25 -2.62 17.61 -6.70
CA GLU A 25 -2.12 17.38 -5.34
C GLU A 25 -1.39 18.61 -4.75
N PRO A 26 -0.50 19.32 -5.48
CA PRO A 26 0.15 20.53 -4.97
C PRO A 26 -0.78 21.74 -4.76
N PHE A 27 -2.02 21.66 -5.24
CA PHE A 27 -3.03 22.71 -5.13
C PHE A 27 -4.30 22.22 -4.44
N LEU A 28 -4.27 21.07 -3.75
CA LEU A 28 -5.46 20.49 -3.13
C LEU A 28 -6.07 21.43 -2.07
N THR A 29 -5.26 21.95 -1.14
CA THR A 29 -5.76 22.89 -0.13
C THR A 29 -6.27 24.20 -0.74
N PRO A 30 -5.54 24.85 -1.67
CA PRO A 30 -6.07 25.97 -2.47
C PRO A 30 -7.40 25.65 -3.17
N PHE A 31 -7.56 24.45 -3.72
CA PHE A 31 -8.79 24.03 -4.40
C PHE A 31 -9.97 23.85 -3.44
N LEU A 32 -9.73 23.30 -2.24
CA LEU A 32 -10.75 23.12 -1.21
C LEU A 32 -11.20 24.46 -0.60
N MET A 33 -10.26 25.40 -0.41
CA MET A 33 -10.56 26.72 0.15
C MET A 33 -10.98 27.76 -0.89
N GLY A 34 -10.68 27.51 -2.16
CA GLY A 34 -11.02 28.37 -3.28
C GLY A 34 -12.51 28.39 -3.63
N PRO A 35 -12.91 29.19 -4.65
CA PRO A 35 -14.32 29.43 -4.99
C PRO A 35 -15.08 28.17 -5.45
N ASP A 36 -14.36 27.13 -5.91
CA ASP A 36 -14.95 25.89 -6.39
C ASP A 36 -15.63 25.08 -5.28
N LYS A 37 -15.02 25.06 -4.08
CA LYS A 37 -15.48 24.28 -2.91
C LYS A 37 -15.90 25.17 -1.75
N ASN A 38 -15.24 26.31 -1.57
CA ASN A 38 -15.56 27.36 -0.60
C ASN A 38 -15.64 26.83 0.85
N LEU A 39 -14.67 25.99 1.23
CA LEU A 39 -14.52 25.46 2.59
C LEU A 39 -13.57 26.35 3.40
N THR A 40 -13.80 26.43 4.70
CA THR A 40 -12.93 27.17 5.61
C THR A 40 -11.66 26.38 5.95
N GLU A 41 -10.59 27.09 6.33
CA GLU A 41 -9.35 26.48 6.83
C GLU A 41 -9.64 25.49 7.97
N THR A 42 -10.52 25.87 8.91
CA THR A 42 -10.90 25.04 10.04
C THR A 42 -11.59 23.74 9.63
N GLU A 43 -12.51 23.80 8.67
CA GLU A 43 -13.19 22.59 8.15
C GLU A 43 -12.18 21.66 7.46
N VAL A 44 -11.30 22.20 6.63
CA VAL A 44 -10.30 21.40 5.90
C VAL A 44 -9.31 20.73 6.86
N VAL A 45 -8.68 21.53 7.74
CA VAL A 45 -7.57 21.09 8.60
C VAL A 45 -8.06 20.23 9.77
N SER A 46 -9.20 20.59 10.37
CA SER A 46 -9.68 19.96 11.62
C SER A 46 -10.77 18.92 11.41
N GLU A 47 -11.59 19.05 10.36
CA GLU A 47 -12.73 18.14 10.15
C GLU A 47 -12.54 17.17 8.98
N ILE A 48 -11.77 17.52 7.95
CA ILE A 48 -11.61 16.72 6.73
C ILE A 48 -10.32 15.91 6.78
N TYR A 49 -9.14 16.55 6.78
CA TYR A 49 -7.85 15.86 6.70
C TYR A 49 -7.61 14.76 7.76
N PRO A 50 -8.07 14.90 9.03
CA PRO A 50 -7.88 13.83 10.00
C PRO A 50 -8.59 12.51 9.64
N PHE A 51 -9.67 12.55 8.84
CA PHE A 51 -10.38 11.33 8.42
C PHE A 51 -9.47 10.40 7.61
N TRP A 52 -8.60 10.94 6.76
CA TRP A 52 -7.62 10.14 6.02
C TRP A 52 -6.69 9.39 6.98
N THR A 53 -6.09 10.08 7.95
CA THR A 53 -5.16 9.46 8.90
C THR A 53 -5.83 8.40 9.77
N TYR A 54 -7.02 8.67 10.32
CA TYR A 54 -7.72 7.71 11.18
C TYR A 54 -8.26 6.51 10.38
N SER A 55 -8.81 6.75 9.19
CA SER A 55 -9.27 5.66 8.33
C SER A 55 -8.11 4.78 7.87
N TYR A 56 -6.98 5.38 7.46
CA TYR A 56 -5.77 4.65 7.10
C TYR A 56 -5.29 3.75 8.26
N LEU A 57 -5.21 4.29 9.48
CA LEU A 57 -4.81 3.53 10.68
C LEU A 57 -5.73 2.31 10.92
N VAL A 58 -7.05 2.52 10.89
CA VAL A 58 -8.02 1.44 11.14
C VAL A 58 -8.02 0.41 10.01
N LEU A 59 -7.83 0.84 8.76
CA LEU A 59 -7.88 -0.01 7.58
C LEU A 59 -6.58 -0.79 7.34
N LEU A 60 -5.43 -0.34 7.86
CA LEU A 60 -4.15 -1.04 7.72
C LEU A 60 -4.21 -2.51 8.15
N PHE A 61 -4.78 -2.79 9.33
CA PHE A 61 -4.89 -4.16 9.86
C PHE A 61 -5.76 -5.09 8.98
N PRO A 62 -7.03 -4.76 8.67
CA PRO A 62 -7.86 -5.60 7.82
C PRO A 62 -7.33 -5.70 6.39
N VAL A 63 -6.75 -4.63 5.83
CA VAL A 63 -6.15 -4.66 4.48
C VAL A 63 -4.92 -5.55 4.46
N PHE A 64 -4.06 -5.50 5.48
CA PHE A 64 -2.90 -6.40 5.60
C PHE A 64 -3.33 -7.87 5.54
N LEU A 65 -4.30 -8.28 6.37
CA LEU A 65 -4.86 -9.63 6.36
C LEU A 65 -5.52 -10.00 5.03
N ALA A 66 -6.30 -9.06 4.46
CA ALA A 66 -7.01 -9.27 3.21
C ALA A 66 -6.05 -9.39 2.01
N THR A 67 -4.89 -8.73 2.05
CA THR A 67 -3.92 -8.70 0.96
C THR A 67 -3.37 -10.09 0.64
N ASP A 68 -2.98 -10.84 1.66
CA ASP A 68 -2.49 -12.21 1.48
C ASP A 68 -3.61 -13.20 1.19
N TYR A 69 -4.80 -12.97 1.78
CA TYR A 69 -5.98 -13.81 1.57
C TYR A 69 -6.53 -13.69 0.15
N LEU A 70 -6.65 -12.47 -0.38
CA LEU A 70 -7.18 -12.18 -1.71
C LEU A 70 -6.12 -12.29 -2.82
N ARG A 71 -4.87 -12.64 -2.48
CA ARG A 71 -3.77 -12.80 -3.44
C ARG A 71 -3.46 -11.51 -4.21
N TYR A 72 -3.38 -10.37 -3.50
CA TYR A 72 -2.90 -9.06 -3.96
C TYR A 72 -3.69 -8.38 -5.09
N LYS A 73 -4.00 -9.05 -6.22
CA LYS A 73 -4.66 -8.47 -7.40
C LYS A 73 -6.02 -7.82 -7.08
N PRO A 74 -6.96 -8.45 -6.33
CA PRO A 74 -8.21 -7.81 -5.97
C PRO A 74 -7.99 -6.56 -5.10
N VAL A 75 -6.95 -6.55 -4.26
CA VAL A 75 -6.61 -5.40 -3.42
C VAL A 75 -6.11 -4.22 -4.27
N LEU A 76 -5.33 -4.49 -5.33
CA LEU A 76 -4.96 -3.47 -6.33
C LEU A 76 -6.17 -2.87 -7.06
N ILE A 77 -7.16 -3.70 -7.41
CA ILE A 77 -8.40 -3.22 -8.04
C ILE A 77 -9.19 -2.35 -7.06
N VAL A 78 -9.28 -2.76 -5.79
CA VAL A 78 -9.91 -1.97 -4.72
C VAL A 78 -9.18 -0.64 -4.51
N GLN A 79 -7.85 -0.64 -4.51
CA GLN A 79 -7.04 0.58 -4.43
C GLN A 79 -7.40 1.55 -5.56
N ALA A 80 -7.37 1.06 -6.80
CA ALA A 80 -7.65 1.87 -7.97
C ALA A 80 -9.11 2.39 -8.01
N ALA A 81 -10.08 1.56 -7.62
CA ALA A 81 -11.48 1.97 -7.48
C ALA A 81 -11.64 3.05 -6.41
N SER A 82 -10.93 2.93 -5.29
CA SER A 82 -10.97 3.90 -4.20
C SER A 82 -10.43 5.27 -4.64
N PHE A 83 -9.37 5.32 -5.45
CA PHE A 83 -8.92 6.56 -6.07
C PHE A 83 -9.96 7.18 -7.01
N ILE A 84 -10.63 6.38 -7.86
CA ILE A 84 -11.70 6.90 -8.72
C ILE A 84 -12.82 7.51 -7.88
N VAL A 85 -13.29 6.82 -6.83
CA VAL A 85 -14.35 7.33 -5.95
C VAL A 85 -13.89 8.62 -5.27
N THR A 86 -12.65 8.67 -4.77
CA THR A 86 -12.06 9.85 -4.16
C THR A 86 -12.13 11.06 -5.09
N TYR A 87 -11.57 10.94 -6.30
CA TYR A 87 -11.52 12.08 -7.22
C TYR A 87 -12.88 12.39 -7.88
N ALA A 88 -13.77 11.40 -8.04
CA ALA A 88 -15.12 11.63 -8.51
C ALA A 88 -15.93 12.45 -7.47
N LEU A 89 -15.82 12.11 -6.19
CA LEU A 89 -16.39 12.92 -5.10
C LEU A 89 -15.74 14.31 -5.05
N LEU A 90 -14.42 14.38 -5.25
CA LEU A 90 -13.68 15.65 -5.25
C LEU A 90 -14.16 16.58 -6.35
N VAL A 91 -14.51 16.08 -7.52
CA VAL A 91 -15.04 16.89 -8.63
C VAL A 91 -16.47 17.33 -8.33
N THR A 92 -17.32 16.42 -7.84
CA THR A 92 -18.78 16.58 -7.85
C THR A 92 -19.36 17.24 -6.60
N VAL A 93 -18.79 17.03 -5.41
CA VAL A 93 -19.45 17.38 -4.14
C VAL A 93 -18.75 18.53 -3.42
N ARG A 94 -19.50 19.32 -2.64
CA ARG A 94 -18.98 20.43 -1.80
C ARG A 94 -19.17 20.21 -0.30
N SER A 95 -20.05 19.29 0.10
CA SER A 95 -20.37 19.06 1.51
C SER A 95 -19.18 18.49 2.28
N VAL A 96 -18.94 19.01 3.49
CA VAL A 96 -17.91 18.50 4.42
C VAL A 96 -18.04 17.00 4.65
N ARG A 97 -19.27 16.47 4.85
CA ARG A 97 -19.48 15.03 5.05
C ARG A 97 -19.06 14.19 3.85
N ALA A 98 -19.24 14.71 2.64
CA ALA A 98 -18.81 14.03 1.43
C ALA A 98 -17.28 14.10 1.26
N MET A 99 -16.65 15.21 1.70
CA MET A 99 -15.19 15.31 1.76
C MET A 99 -14.59 14.35 2.80
N GLN A 100 -15.25 14.17 3.95
CA GLN A 100 -14.85 13.15 4.94
C GLN A 100 -14.95 11.73 4.36
N LEU A 101 -16.02 11.44 3.60
CA LEU A 101 -16.16 10.16 2.90
C LEU A 101 -15.09 9.98 1.82
N LEU A 102 -14.75 11.04 1.09
CA LEU A 102 -13.64 11.06 0.14
C LEU A 102 -12.31 10.72 0.84
N GLU A 103 -12.00 11.36 1.96
CA GLU A 103 -10.77 11.11 2.71
C GLU A 103 -10.73 9.68 3.27
N PHE A 104 -11.89 9.10 3.62
CA PHE A 104 -11.98 7.69 3.97
C PHE A 104 -11.59 6.77 2.81
N PHE A 105 -12.07 7.03 1.58
CA PHE A 105 -11.66 6.25 0.40
C PHE A 105 -10.20 6.49 0.03
N PHE A 106 -9.68 7.70 0.22
CA PHE A 106 -8.26 7.98 0.05
C PHE A 106 -7.40 7.22 1.08
N GLY A 107 -7.87 7.12 2.32
CA GLY A 107 -7.25 6.32 3.38
C GLY A 107 -7.26 4.84 3.07
N LEU A 108 -8.36 4.32 2.50
CA LEU A 108 -8.45 2.96 1.98
C LEU A 108 -7.43 2.73 0.85
N ALA A 109 -7.34 3.64 -0.11
CA ALA A 109 -6.36 3.55 -1.20
C ALA A 109 -4.91 3.52 -0.68
N THR A 110 -4.61 4.35 0.32
CA THR A 110 -3.31 4.40 1.00
C THR A 110 -3.02 3.09 1.76
N ALA A 111 -4.01 2.54 2.48
CA ALA A 111 -3.89 1.24 3.17
C ALA A 111 -3.54 0.10 2.21
N THR A 112 -4.14 0.12 1.03
CA THR A 112 -3.95 -0.92 0.00
C THR A 112 -2.66 -0.81 -0.79
N GLU A 113 -1.89 0.28 -0.65
CA GLU A 113 -0.62 0.47 -1.37
C GLU A 113 0.43 -0.60 -1.04
N VAL A 114 0.39 -1.17 0.16
CA VAL A 114 1.26 -2.29 0.56
C VAL A 114 1.10 -3.48 -0.40
N ALA A 115 -0.09 -3.69 -0.95
CA ALA A 115 -0.35 -4.74 -1.94
C ALA A 115 0.37 -4.51 -3.27
N TYR A 116 0.62 -3.25 -3.65
CA TYR A 116 1.33 -2.93 -4.90
C TYR A 116 2.76 -3.42 -4.90
N TYR A 117 3.52 -3.09 -3.85
CA TYR A 117 4.89 -3.58 -3.74
C TYR A 117 4.94 -5.07 -3.42
N SER A 118 3.99 -5.59 -2.63
CA SER A 118 3.93 -7.02 -2.30
C SER A 118 3.60 -7.90 -3.51
N TYR A 119 2.78 -7.39 -4.43
CA TYR A 119 2.44 -8.11 -5.67
C TYR A 119 3.69 -8.43 -6.50
N ILE A 120 4.68 -7.51 -6.55
CA ILE A 120 5.95 -7.71 -7.26
C ILE A 120 6.62 -9.01 -6.79
N TYR A 121 6.71 -9.21 -5.48
CA TYR A 121 7.38 -10.38 -4.90
C TYR A 121 6.60 -11.68 -5.13
N SER A 122 5.29 -11.60 -5.35
CA SER A 122 4.44 -12.78 -5.59
C SER A 122 4.50 -13.34 -7.03
N VAL A 123 4.90 -12.51 -8.02
CA VAL A 123 4.86 -12.87 -9.45
C VAL A 123 6.25 -12.91 -10.09
N VAL A 124 7.18 -12.11 -9.60
CA VAL A 124 8.53 -12.01 -10.17
C VAL A 124 9.45 -13.05 -9.52
N GLU A 125 10.50 -13.48 -10.22
CA GLU A 125 11.53 -14.34 -9.64
C GLU A 125 12.45 -13.54 -8.70
N PRO A 126 12.99 -14.15 -7.63
CA PRO A 126 13.86 -13.46 -6.67
C PRO A 126 15.09 -12.78 -7.29
N SER A 127 15.60 -13.31 -8.40
CA SER A 127 16.72 -12.74 -9.17
C SER A 127 16.44 -11.32 -9.70
N HIS A 128 15.17 -10.94 -9.86
CA HIS A 128 14.77 -9.67 -10.46
C HIS A 128 14.08 -8.71 -9.46
N TYR A 129 13.90 -9.09 -8.18
CA TYR A 129 13.16 -8.29 -7.19
C TYR A 129 13.68 -6.87 -7.04
N GLN A 130 14.98 -6.69 -6.86
CA GLN A 130 15.58 -5.37 -6.68
C GLN A 130 15.38 -4.49 -7.92
N ARG A 131 15.54 -5.07 -9.12
CA ARG A 131 15.41 -4.35 -10.38
C ARG A 131 13.96 -3.92 -10.65
N VAL A 132 13.01 -4.83 -10.49
CA VAL A 132 11.58 -4.53 -10.73
C VAL A 132 11.04 -3.56 -9.67
N THR A 133 11.39 -3.74 -8.41
CA THR A 133 11.02 -2.80 -7.34
C THR A 133 11.62 -1.41 -7.59
N GLY A 134 12.88 -1.35 -8.03
CA GLY A 134 13.53 -0.11 -8.43
C GLY A 134 12.79 0.60 -9.56
N PHE A 135 12.39 -0.12 -10.61
CA PHE A 135 11.59 0.45 -11.70
C PHE A 135 10.22 0.95 -11.22
N CYS A 136 9.49 0.18 -10.43
CA CYS A 136 8.17 0.59 -9.92
C CYS A 136 8.27 1.84 -9.02
N ARG A 137 9.27 1.90 -8.12
CA ARG A 137 9.53 3.10 -7.30
C ARG A 137 9.96 4.30 -8.14
N CYS A 138 10.80 4.11 -9.15
CA CYS A 138 11.20 5.20 -10.04
C CYS A 138 10.00 5.76 -10.81
N VAL A 139 9.13 4.90 -11.32
CA VAL A 139 7.97 5.30 -12.14
C VAL A 139 6.89 5.99 -11.30
N THR A 140 6.66 5.57 -10.06
CA THR A 140 5.74 6.26 -9.12
C THR A 140 6.27 7.65 -8.75
N LEU A 141 7.55 7.77 -8.40
CA LEU A 141 8.21 9.07 -8.17
C LEU A 141 8.14 9.98 -9.40
N LEU A 142 8.40 9.42 -10.59
CA LEU A 142 8.32 10.16 -11.84
C LEU A 142 6.89 10.63 -12.12
N GLY A 143 5.88 9.78 -11.89
CA GLY A 143 4.47 10.14 -12.01
C GLY A 143 4.09 11.31 -11.10
N SER A 144 4.52 11.28 -9.83
CA SER A 144 4.29 12.38 -8.88
C SER A 144 5.02 13.67 -9.28
N ALA A 145 6.28 13.58 -9.70
CA ALA A 145 7.07 14.73 -10.14
C ALA A 145 6.52 15.38 -11.42
N ILE A 146 6.15 14.56 -12.42
CA ILE A 146 5.50 15.02 -13.66
C ILE A 146 4.14 15.59 -13.36
N GLY A 147 3.33 14.94 -12.51
CA GLY A 147 2.03 15.44 -12.09
C GLY A 147 2.15 16.83 -11.48
N SER A 148 3.03 17.00 -10.49
CA SER A 148 3.23 18.27 -9.80
C SER A 148 3.72 19.38 -10.74
N LEU A 149 4.67 19.04 -11.63
CA LEU A 149 5.22 19.98 -12.61
C LEU A 149 4.17 20.38 -13.64
N MET A 150 3.42 19.41 -14.15
CA MET A 150 2.34 19.64 -15.10
C MET A 150 1.25 20.51 -14.47
N GLY A 151 0.82 20.20 -13.24
CA GLY A 151 -0.13 21.04 -12.50
C GLY A 151 0.35 22.49 -12.39
N GLN A 152 1.60 22.69 -12.01
CA GLN A 152 2.18 24.03 -11.91
C GLN A 152 2.24 24.77 -13.25
N ILE A 153 2.66 24.11 -14.33
CA ILE A 153 2.72 24.72 -15.67
C ILE A 153 1.31 25.09 -16.14
N LEU A 154 0.32 24.21 -15.93
CA LEU A 154 -1.07 24.47 -16.33
C LEU A 154 -1.66 25.67 -15.59
N VAL A 155 -1.38 25.80 -14.29
CA VAL A 155 -1.87 26.92 -13.48
C VAL A 155 -1.15 28.22 -13.82
N SER A 156 0.19 28.22 -13.83
CA SER A 156 0.99 29.45 -14.00
C SER A 156 1.05 29.96 -15.44
N VAL A 157 1.34 29.07 -16.41
CA VAL A 157 1.50 29.45 -17.83
C VAL A 157 0.17 29.31 -18.57
N GLY A 158 -0.55 28.22 -18.32
CA GLY A 158 -1.81 27.92 -18.99
C GLY A 158 -3.02 28.67 -18.43
N GLN A 159 -2.90 29.28 -17.25
CA GLN A 159 -4.01 29.94 -16.54
C GLN A 159 -5.25 29.02 -16.42
N VAL A 160 -5.01 27.70 -16.31
CA VAL A 160 -6.04 26.68 -16.25
C VAL A 160 -6.62 26.64 -14.83
N PRO A 161 -7.95 26.74 -14.66
CA PRO A 161 -8.59 26.63 -13.35
C PRO A 161 -8.31 25.28 -12.66
N LEU A 162 -8.18 25.31 -11.32
CA LEU A 162 -7.90 24.12 -10.49
C LEU A 162 -8.93 23.00 -10.68
N PHE A 163 -10.18 23.35 -11.00
CA PHE A 163 -11.21 22.39 -11.36
C PHE A 163 -10.77 21.44 -12.51
N TYR A 164 -10.10 21.94 -13.55
CA TYR A 164 -9.65 21.07 -14.64
C TYR A 164 -8.47 20.17 -14.25
N LEU A 165 -7.61 20.61 -13.33
CA LEU A 165 -6.56 19.75 -12.75
C LEU A 165 -7.19 18.58 -11.98
N SER A 166 -8.33 18.80 -11.31
CA SER A 166 -9.08 17.73 -10.66
C SER A 166 -9.64 16.72 -11.67
N ILE A 167 -10.12 17.18 -12.83
CA ILE A 167 -10.57 16.30 -13.93
C ILE A 167 -9.39 15.50 -14.49
N ILE A 168 -8.24 16.13 -14.74
CA ILE A 168 -7.05 15.43 -15.25
C ILE A 168 -6.60 14.34 -14.26
N THR A 169 -6.63 14.63 -12.97
CA THR A 169 -6.29 13.66 -11.92
C THR A 169 -7.29 12.49 -11.88
N LEU A 170 -8.58 12.76 -12.06
CA LEU A 170 -9.61 11.72 -12.18
C LEU A 170 -9.40 10.85 -13.43
N VAL A 171 -9.09 11.45 -14.59
CA VAL A 171 -8.78 10.73 -15.83
C VAL A 171 -7.56 9.83 -15.63
N SER A 172 -6.50 10.34 -14.99
CA SER A 172 -5.32 9.56 -14.65
C SER A 172 -5.67 8.34 -13.79
N SER A 173 -6.53 8.52 -12.79
CA SER A 173 -7.02 7.43 -11.92
C SER A 173 -7.86 6.40 -12.67
N CYS A 174 -8.69 6.83 -13.63
CA CYS A 174 -9.44 5.93 -14.51
C CYS A 174 -8.52 5.10 -15.41
N ILE A 175 -7.45 5.68 -15.95
CA ILE A 175 -6.45 4.95 -16.73
C ILE A 175 -5.71 3.94 -15.83
N ALA A 176 -5.31 4.35 -14.63
CA ALA A 176 -4.67 3.47 -13.66
C ALA A 176 -5.57 2.26 -13.34
N PHE A 177 -6.88 2.44 -13.21
CA PHE A 177 -7.82 1.36 -12.91
C PHE A 177 -7.84 0.23 -13.95
N VAL A 178 -7.49 0.49 -15.20
CA VAL A 178 -7.50 -0.51 -16.27
C VAL A 178 -6.36 -1.52 -16.12
N ALA A 179 -5.15 -1.08 -15.76
CA ALA A 179 -3.95 -1.91 -15.77
C ALA A 179 -4.02 -3.15 -14.83
N PRO A 180 -4.51 -3.04 -13.58
CA PRO A 180 -4.63 -4.18 -12.67
C PRO A 180 -5.51 -5.33 -13.17
N TRP A 181 -6.47 -5.09 -14.07
CA TRP A 181 -7.33 -6.17 -14.60
C TRP A 181 -6.56 -7.18 -15.43
N PHE A 182 -5.51 -6.73 -16.13
CA PHE A 182 -4.68 -7.55 -17.00
C PHE A 182 -3.51 -8.23 -16.28
N LEU A 183 -3.34 -7.97 -14.98
CA LEU A 183 -2.32 -8.62 -14.18
C LEU A 183 -2.62 -10.12 -13.98
N PRO A 184 -1.61 -11.01 -14.03
CA PRO A 184 -1.81 -12.43 -13.73
C PRO A 184 -2.23 -12.64 -12.27
N MET A 185 -3.02 -13.67 -12.00
CA MET A 185 -3.32 -14.05 -10.60
C MET A 185 -2.10 -14.76 -10.01
N PRO A 186 -1.52 -14.27 -8.90
CA PRO A 186 -0.41 -14.97 -8.27
C PRO A 186 -0.87 -16.33 -7.74
N SER A 187 -0.06 -17.35 -8.01
CA SER A 187 -0.40 -18.75 -7.72
C SER A 187 -0.06 -19.17 -6.29
N LYS A 188 0.86 -18.47 -5.63
CA LYS A 188 1.31 -18.75 -4.25
C LYS A 188 0.93 -17.60 -3.33
N SER A 189 0.25 -17.91 -2.22
CA SER A 189 0.07 -16.99 -1.09
C SER A 189 1.17 -17.26 -0.07
N LEU A 190 1.80 -16.20 0.44
CA LEU A 190 3.01 -16.28 1.27
C LEU A 190 2.75 -16.98 2.62
N PHE A 191 1.57 -16.78 3.21
CA PHE A 191 1.17 -17.40 4.47
C PHE A 191 0.28 -18.64 4.33
N PHE A 192 -0.65 -18.66 3.36
CA PHE A 192 -1.71 -19.68 3.34
C PHE A 192 -1.30 -20.99 2.64
N HIS A 193 -0.27 -21.02 1.79
CA HIS A 193 0.11 -22.24 1.04
C HIS A 193 1.27 -23.04 1.65
N HIS A 194 2.03 -22.48 2.60
CA HIS A 194 3.11 -23.25 3.26
C HIS A 194 2.55 -24.48 4.02
N ARG A 195 1.26 -24.43 4.39
CA ARG A 195 0.58 -25.48 5.13
C ARG A 195 0.09 -26.66 4.29
N GLU A 196 -0.18 -26.46 2.99
CA GLU A 196 -0.56 -27.58 2.11
C GLU A 196 0.65 -28.47 1.79
N SER A 197 1.86 -27.89 1.66
CA SER A 197 3.09 -28.68 1.52
C SER A 197 3.48 -29.40 2.81
N SER A 198 3.36 -28.75 3.97
CA SER A 198 3.74 -29.37 5.26
C SER A 198 2.76 -30.47 5.70
N SER A 199 1.48 -30.36 5.37
CA SER A 199 0.47 -31.41 5.67
C SER A 199 0.46 -32.57 4.67
N GLN A 200 1.06 -32.41 3.48
CA GLN A 200 1.31 -33.52 2.56
C GLN A 200 2.58 -34.30 2.93
N ASP A 201 3.61 -33.65 3.46
CA ASP A 201 4.84 -34.33 3.93
C ASP A 201 4.66 -35.07 5.26
N GLU A 202 3.76 -34.63 6.14
CA GLU A 202 3.43 -35.38 7.37
C GLU A 202 2.52 -36.60 7.12
N GLY A 203 1.88 -36.70 5.95
CA GLY A 203 1.04 -37.84 5.55
C GLY A 203 1.80 -39.04 4.99
N ALA A 204 3.12 -38.95 4.79
CA ALA A 204 3.94 -39.96 4.11
C ALA A 204 4.94 -40.71 5.02
N LEU A 205 4.91 -40.50 6.33
CA LEU A 205 5.70 -41.28 7.29
C LEU A 205 4.88 -42.46 7.84
N GLU A 206 4.95 -43.59 7.16
CA GLU A 206 4.51 -44.88 7.73
C GLU A 206 5.34 -45.21 8.99
N PRO A 207 4.71 -45.70 10.08
CA PRO A 207 5.45 -46.14 11.25
C PRO A 207 6.11 -47.49 10.97
N ILE A 208 7.44 -47.51 11.08
CA ILE A 208 8.26 -48.73 11.09
C ILE A 208 7.88 -49.56 12.33
N ASN A 209 7.04 -50.58 12.16
CA ASN A 209 6.78 -51.58 13.20
C ASN A 209 7.80 -52.72 13.11
N ARG A 210 8.84 -52.63 13.94
CA ARG A 210 9.79 -53.70 14.20
C ARG A 210 9.27 -54.58 15.34
N HIS A 211 8.47 -55.61 15.03
CA HIS A 211 8.50 -56.94 15.66
C HIS A 211 7.31 -57.79 15.21
N GLN A 212 7.56 -58.77 14.34
CA GLN A 212 7.32 -60.20 14.59
C GLN A 212 7.76 -61.00 13.36
N LEU A 213 8.85 -61.76 13.52
CA LEU A 213 9.08 -62.97 12.75
C LEU A 213 7.94 -63.96 13.05
N ILE A 214 7.43 -64.65 12.04
CA ILE A 214 7.35 -66.13 11.93
C ILE A 214 6.40 -66.51 10.77
N GLU A 215 7.00 -67.21 9.79
CA GLU A 215 6.49 -68.27 8.89
C GLU A 215 5.34 -68.05 7.85
N LYS A 216 5.58 -68.71 6.71
CA LYS A 216 4.86 -68.87 5.42
C LYS A 216 3.79 -70.01 5.51
N PRO A 217 3.12 -70.45 4.41
CA PRO A 217 2.46 -69.81 3.25
C PRO A 217 1.01 -70.35 2.99
N GLU A 218 0.33 -69.89 1.92
CA GLU A 218 -0.54 -70.66 0.95
C GLU A 218 -1.80 -69.91 0.44
N ASP A 219 -1.72 -69.43 -0.82
CA ASP A 219 -2.55 -69.64 -2.03
C ASP A 219 -4.13 -69.60 -2.05
N PRO A 220 -4.80 -69.52 -3.23
CA PRO A 220 -5.75 -68.45 -3.57
C PRO A 220 -7.16 -68.97 -3.94
N GLU A 221 -8.01 -68.09 -4.52
CA GLU A 221 -9.34 -68.30 -5.14
C GLU A 221 -10.48 -67.59 -4.38
N SER A 222 -11.57 -67.08 -4.95
CA SER A 222 -12.01 -66.73 -6.30
C SER A 222 -13.42 -66.09 -6.14
N LYS A 223 -13.94 -65.50 -7.24
CA LYS A 223 -15.36 -65.27 -7.56
C LYS A 223 -16.08 -63.99 -7.10
N ILE A 224 -16.10 -63.08 -8.07
CA ILE A 224 -17.26 -62.30 -8.56
C ILE A 224 -18.60 -63.04 -8.34
N GLN A 225 -19.61 -62.37 -7.79
CA GLN A 225 -20.96 -62.37 -8.38
C GLN A 225 -21.85 -61.22 -7.88
N LEU A 226 -22.57 -60.70 -8.85
CA LEU A 226 -23.42 -59.51 -8.87
C LEU A 226 -24.87 -59.98 -8.68
N SER A 227 -25.63 -59.33 -7.80
CA SER A 227 -27.09 -59.34 -7.88
C SER A 227 -27.66 -58.01 -7.39
N ALA A 228 -28.32 -57.34 -8.32
CA ALA A 228 -29.15 -56.18 -8.08
C ALA A 228 -30.53 -56.65 -7.61
N ASP A 229 -31.10 -55.98 -6.61
CA ASP A 229 -32.54 -55.95 -6.41
C ASP A 229 -32.96 -54.52 -6.02
N GLU A 230 -33.91 -53.99 -6.78
CA GLU A 230 -34.47 -52.66 -6.67
C GLU A 230 -35.72 -52.70 -5.78
N ARG A 231 -35.74 -51.85 -4.74
CA ARG A 231 -36.95 -51.12 -4.28
C ARG A 231 -36.61 -50.15 -3.14
N MET A 232 -36.58 -48.85 -3.46
CA MET A 232 -37.43 -47.82 -2.82
C MET A 232 -36.97 -46.41 -3.18
N THR A 233 -37.82 -45.79 -3.98
CA THR A 233 -37.96 -44.37 -4.29
C THR A 233 -38.14 -43.51 -3.01
N GLN A 234 -37.65 -42.27 -3.06
CA GLN A 234 -37.80 -41.15 -2.09
C GLN A 234 -36.75 -40.94 -0.97
N ARG A 235 -35.46 -41.26 -1.17
CA ARG A 235 -34.36 -40.76 -0.32
C ARG A 235 -33.20 -39.95 -0.96
N PRO A 236 -33.05 -39.71 -2.28
CA PRO A 236 -31.82 -39.06 -2.78
C PRO A 236 -31.76 -37.55 -2.51
N GLN A 237 -32.91 -36.87 -2.54
CA GLN A 237 -32.92 -35.40 -2.66
C GLN A 237 -32.70 -34.68 -1.32
N ARG A 238 -33.18 -35.23 -0.19
CA ARG A 238 -32.86 -34.68 1.13
C ARG A 238 -31.40 -34.94 1.53
N ARG A 239 -30.80 -36.07 1.11
CA ARG A 239 -29.39 -36.37 1.37
C ARG A 239 -28.45 -35.44 0.63
N LEU A 240 -28.69 -35.17 -0.65
CA LEU A 240 -27.88 -34.24 -1.44
C LEU A 240 -27.95 -32.82 -0.90
N LEU A 241 -29.13 -32.33 -0.50
CA LEU A 241 -29.26 -31.01 0.10
C LEU A 241 -28.55 -30.93 1.46
N SER A 242 -28.66 -31.96 2.31
CA SER A 242 -27.93 -32.02 3.59
C SER A 242 -26.42 -32.19 3.42
N LEU A 243 -25.97 -32.89 2.37
CA LEU A 243 -24.56 -33.02 2.03
C LEU A 243 -23.99 -31.71 1.50
N HIS A 244 -24.74 -30.99 0.66
CA HIS A 244 -24.32 -29.68 0.15
C HIS A 244 -24.28 -28.63 1.26
N LEU A 245 -25.31 -28.60 2.14
CA LEU A 245 -25.32 -27.75 3.32
C LEU A 245 -24.20 -28.09 4.30
N ASN A 246 -23.93 -29.38 4.55
CA ASN A 246 -22.83 -29.80 5.39
C ASN A 246 -21.46 -29.53 4.76
N PHE A 247 -21.31 -29.64 3.43
CA PHE A 247 -20.05 -29.35 2.74
C PHE A 247 -19.73 -27.85 2.73
N GLN A 248 -20.76 -27.00 2.61
CA GLN A 248 -20.62 -25.56 2.66
C GLN A 248 -20.36 -25.08 4.10
N ALA A 249 -21.06 -25.65 5.09
CA ALA A 249 -20.76 -25.43 6.50
C ALA A 249 -19.36 -25.95 6.89
N LEU A 250 -18.92 -27.10 6.36
CA LEU A 250 -17.56 -27.61 6.57
C LEU A 250 -16.54 -26.68 5.94
N LYS A 251 -16.80 -26.15 4.74
CA LYS A 251 -15.92 -25.16 4.09
C LYS A 251 -15.82 -23.86 4.88
N ASP A 252 -16.92 -23.39 5.48
CA ASP A 252 -16.92 -22.19 6.34
C ASP A 252 -16.28 -22.45 7.72
N ILE A 253 -16.43 -23.64 8.30
CA ILE A 253 -15.76 -24.06 9.56
C ILE A 253 -14.25 -24.28 9.34
N THR A 254 -13.85 -24.88 8.22
CA THR A 254 -12.43 -25.06 7.85
C THR A 254 -11.77 -23.72 7.50
N ARG A 255 -12.55 -22.77 6.98
CA ARG A 255 -12.09 -21.40 6.66
C ARG A 255 -11.98 -20.49 7.90
N SER A 256 -12.88 -20.62 8.89
CA SER A 256 -12.79 -19.85 10.13
C SER A 256 -11.71 -20.39 11.08
N SER A 257 -11.50 -21.71 11.12
CA SER A 257 -10.36 -22.32 11.81
C SER A 257 -9.02 -21.88 11.20
N GLY A 258 -8.92 -21.81 9.88
CA GLY A 258 -7.73 -21.27 9.19
C GLY A 258 -7.42 -19.81 9.51
N LEU A 259 -8.42 -18.91 9.53
CA LEU A 259 -8.19 -17.50 9.89
C LEU A 259 -7.78 -17.31 11.35
N LEU A 260 -8.43 -18.02 12.29
CA LEU A 260 -8.09 -17.95 13.70
C LEU A 260 -6.67 -18.50 13.96
N GLU A 261 -6.27 -19.54 13.25
CA GLU A 261 -4.92 -20.09 13.31
C GLU A 261 -3.88 -19.12 12.73
N VAL A 262 -4.17 -18.47 11.60
CA VAL A 262 -3.29 -17.42 11.05
C VAL A 262 -3.18 -16.23 12.00
N LEU A 263 -4.29 -15.79 12.62
CA LEU A 263 -4.24 -14.73 13.63
C LEU A 263 -3.43 -15.14 14.86
N LYS A 264 -3.52 -16.40 15.30
CA LYS A 264 -2.69 -16.93 16.38
C LYS A 264 -1.21 -16.99 16.01
N MET A 265 -0.88 -17.41 14.78
CA MET A 265 0.49 -17.41 14.27
C MET A 265 1.05 -15.98 14.19
N LEU A 266 0.33 -15.06 13.54
CA LEU A 266 0.72 -13.65 13.47
C LEU A 266 0.90 -13.02 14.85
N TRP A 267 0.06 -13.38 15.82
CA TRP A 267 0.20 -12.91 17.19
C TRP A 267 1.42 -13.49 17.90
N SER A 268 1.72 -14.78 17.68
CA SER A 268 2.94 -15.43 18.17
C SER A 268 4.19 -14.78 17.58
N ASP A 269 4.24 -14.63 16.26
CA ASP A 269 5.35 -14.01 15.55
C ASP A 269 5.52 -12.54 15.97
N PHE A 270 4.41 -11.81 16.17
CA PHE A 270 4.42 -10.45 16.69
C PHE A 270 5.07 -10.39 18.08
N LEU A 271 4.64 -11.24 19.01
CA LEU A 271 5.20 -11.29 20.35
C LEU A 271 6.69 -11.68 20.33
N GLU A 272 7.07 -12.64 19.49
CA GLU A 272 8.47 -13.07 19.35
C GLU A 272 9.35 -11.95 18.77
N CYS A 273 8.92 -11.32 17.68
CA CYS A 273 9.63 -10.20 17.05
C CYS A 273 9.81 -9.05 18.04
N TYR A 274 8.74 -8.63 18.72
CA TYR A 274 8.76 -7.48 19.61
C TYR A 274 9.27 -7.79 21.03
N SER A 275 9.63 -9.04 21.32
CA SER A 275 10.41 -9.38 22.51
C SER A 275 11.86 -8.91 22.40
N CYS A 276 12.36 -8.67 21.19
CA CYS A 276 13.68 -8.08 20.97
C CYS A 276 13.61 -6.55 21.17
N SER A 277 14.29 -6.04 22.20
CA SER A 277 14.28 -4.60 22.52
C SER A 277 14.81 -3.74 21.38
N THR A 278 15.79 -4.22 20.62
CA THR A 278 16.34 -3.51 19.47
C THR A 278 15.29 -3.38 18.36
N LEU A 279 14.59 -4.45 18.03
CA LEU A 279 13.56 -4.42 16.98
C LEU A 279 12.40 -3.51 17.40
N LEU A 280 11.97 -3.60 18.67
CA LEU A 280 10.93 -2.72 19.21
C LEU A 280 11.34 -1.24 19.11
N ALA A 281 12.57 -0.89 19.50
CA ALA A 281 13.06 0.48 19.43
C ALA A 281 13.06 1.01 17.99
N TRP A 282 13.55 0.22 17.03
CA TRP A 282 13.54 0.58 15.62
C TRP A 282 12.12 0.73 15.07
N SER A 283 11.21 -0.19 15.36
CA SER A 283 9.82 -0.07 14.91
C SER A 283 9.10 1.15 15.47
N VAL A 284 9.31 1.47 16.76
CA VAL A 284 8.75 2.69 17.37
C VAL A 284 9.33 3.94 16.70
N TRP A 285 10.64 3.97 16.45
CA TRP A 285 11.27 5.07 15.75
C TRP A 285 10.73 5.23 14.32
N TRP A 286 10.59 4.14 13.56
CA TRP A 286 10.02 4.15 12.22
C TRP A 286 8.58 4.67 12.21
N ALA A 287 7.76 4.22 13.16
CA ALA A 287 6.38 4.67 13.29
C ALA A 287 6.29 6.18 13.61
N LEU A 288 7.06 6.66 14.58
CA LEU A 288 7.08 8.08 14.97
C LEU A 288 7.65 8.97 13.86
N SER A 289 8.73 8.54 13.22
CA SER A 289 9.38 9.27 12.12
C SER A 289 8.44 9.40 10.91
N THR A 290 7.81 8.29 10.51
CA THR A 290 6.84 8.28 9.41
C THR A 290 5.62 9.12 9.73
N CYS A 291 5.10 9.03 10.96
CA CYS A 291 3.98 9.85 11.41
C CYS A 291 4.31 11.35 11.34
N GLY A 292 5.47 11.77 11.87
CA GLY A 292 5.92 13.16 11.79
C GLY A 292 6.08 13.65 10.35
N TYR A 293 6.62 12.81 9.47
CA TYR A 293 6.73 13.11 8.04
C TYR A 293 5.38 13.33 7.36
N LEU A 294 4.43 12.41 7.56
CA LEU A 294 3.08 12.52 7.02
C LEU A 294 2.37 13.76 7.57
N GLN A 295 2.55 14.09 8.85
CA GLN A 295 1.96 15.28 9.45
C GLN A 295 2.47 16.57 8.79
N VAL A 296 3.79 16.71 8.61
CA VAL A 296 4.35 17.90 7.94
C VAL A 296 3.84 18.02 6.51
N ILE A 297 3.79 16.92 5.75
CA ILE A 297 3.30 16.95 4.36
C ILE A 297 1.83 17.33 4.29
N ASN A 298 1.00 16.72 5.13
CA ASN A 298 -0.45 16.92 5.08
C ASN A 298 -0.86 18.37 5.42
N TYR A 299 -0.09 19.04 6.27
CA TYR A 299 -0.40 20.40 6.74
C TYR A 299 0.50 21.50 6.13
N ALA A 300 1.54 21.16 5.36
CA ALA A 300 2.43 22.15 4.73
C ALA A 300 1.67 23.08 3.80
N GLN A 301 0.76 22.55 2.97
CA GLN A 301 -0.02 23.37 2.03
C GLN A 301 -0.99 24.31 2.74
N ALA A 302 -1.63 23.86 3.83
CA ALA A 302 -2.48 24.73 4.65
C ALA A 302 -1.66 25.87 5.28
N LEU A 303 -0.45 25.57 5.75
CA LEU A 303 0.48 26.59 6.24
C LEU A 303 0.89 27.57 5.13
N TRP A 304 1.17 27.10 3.92
CA TRP A 304 1.51 27.96 2.79
C TRP A 304 0.37 28.89 2.41
N GLU A 305 -0.86 28.38 2.35
CA GLU A 305 -2.06 29.18 2.06
C GLU A 305 -2.27 30.28 3.12
N LYS A 306 -1.99 29.98 4.38
CA LYS A 306 -2.06 30.96 5.47
C LYS A 306 -1.00 32.05 5.38
N ILE A 307 0.20 31.73 4.88
CA ILE A 307 1.31 32.68 4.74
C ILE A 307 1.13 33.54 3.49
N LEU A 308 0.73 32.92 2.37
CA LEU A 308 0.51 33.57 1.09
C LEU A 308 -0.77 33.00 0.46
N PRO A 309 -1.92 33.68 0.62
CA PRO A 309 -3.19 33.23 0.05
C PRO A 309 -3.14 33.16 -1.47
N SER A 310 -3.55 32.01 -2.01
CA SER A 310 -3.58 31.74 -3.45
C SER A 310 -4.63 32.55 -4.20
N SER A 311 -5.59 33.15 -3.51
CA SER A 311 -6.59 34.06 -4.10
C SER A 311 -5.97 35.35 -4.61
N ASP A 312 -4.90 35.81 -3.97
CA ASP A 312 -4.34 37.15 -4.16
C ASP A 312 -2.96 37.12 -4.84
N PHE A 313 -2.27 35.97 -4.78
CA PHE A 313 -0.89 35.82 -5.25
C PHE A 313 -0.66 34.54 -6.04
N GLU A 314 0.33 34.58 -6.93
CA GLU A 314 0.80 33.37 -7.62
C GLU A 314 1.50 32.42 -6.64
N VAL A 315 1.07 31.16 -6.64
CA VAL A 315 1.64 30.09 -5.80
C VAL A 315 2.53 29.16 -6.62
N TYR A 316 3.61 28.66 -6.00
CA TYR A 316 4.63 27.81 -6.65
C TYR A 316 4.69 26.39 -6.07
N ASN A 317 3.62 25.95 -5.41
CA ASN A 317 3.55 24.68 -4.69
C ASN A 317 3.96 23.47 -5.56
N GLY A 318 3.56 23.43 -6.83
CA GLY A 318 3.89 22.31 -7.71
C GLY A 318 5.37 22.27 -8.08
N TYR A 319 6.05 23.41 -8.26
CA TYR A 319 7.51 23.40 -8.43
C TYR A 319 8.21 22.91 -7.16
N VAL A 320 7.74 23.35 -6.00
CA VAL A 320 8.30 22.95 -4.69
C VAL A 320 8.17 21.45 -4.50
N GLU A 321 7.00 20.87 -4.77
CA GLU A 321 6.77 19.42 -4.71
C GLU A 321 7.64 18.65 -5.72
N THR A 322 7.73 19.10 -6.96
CA THR A 322 8.59 18.48 -7.99
C THR A 322 10.05 18.46 -7.55
N ILE A 323 10.60 19.61 -7.17
CA ILE A 323 12.02 19.70 -6.80
C ILE A 323 12.26 18.92 -5.50
N SER A 324 11.36 18.97 -4.51
CA SER A 324 11.50 18.18 -3.29
C SER A 324 11.53 16.68 -3.57
N THR A 325 10.69 16.21 -4.50
CA THR A 325 10.65 14.80 -4.92
C THR A 325 11.96 14.39 -5.61
N LEU A 326 12.46 15.21 -6.53
CA LEU A 326 13.73 14.96 -7.23
C LEU A 326 14.92 15.01 -6.27
N LEU A 327 14.93 15.96 -5.34
CA LEU A 327 15.99 16.11 -4.35
C LEU A 327 15.98 14.93 -3.36
N GLY A 328 14.81 14.47 -2.94
CA GLY A 328 14.67 13.26 -2.10
C GLY A 328 15.18 12.00 -2.82
N ALA A 329 14.83 11.81 -4.09
CA ALA A 329 15.34 10.72 -4.90
C ALA A 329 16.87 10.78 -5.08
N PHE A 330 17.40 11.98 -5.33
CA PHE A 330 18.84 12.21 -5.42
C PHE A 330 19.54 11.93 -4.08
N ALA A 331 18.97 12.35 -2.96
CA ALA A 331 19.53 12.11 -1.63
C ALA A 331 19.60 10.60 -1.32
N ALA A 332 18.54 9.84 -1.61
CA ALA A 332 18.53 8.39 -1.48
C ALA A 332 19.58 7.72 -2.38
N PHE A 333 19.73 8.21 -3.62
CA PHE A 333 20.75 7.73 -4.55
C PHE A 333 22.16 7.97 -4.00
N VAL A 334 22.47 9.17 -3.48
CA VAL A 334 23.79 9.52 -2.92
C VAL A 334 24.18 8.60 -1.77
N VAL A 335 23.27 8.27 -0.85
CA VAL A 335 23.55 7.34 0.27
C VAL A 335 24.06 5.98 -0.25
N GLY A 336 23.54 5.51 -1.38
CA GLY A 336 23.98 4.26 -2.01
C GLY A 336 25.43 4.26 -2.53
N PHE A 337 26.04 5.43 -2.76
CA PHE A 337 27.45 5.54 -3.19
C PHE A 337 28.41 5.88 -2.05
N VAL A 338 27.88 6.36 -0.92
CA VAL A 338 28.68 6.76 0.23
C VAL A 338 29.18 5.52 0.96
N LYS A 339 30.48 5.26 0.87
CA LYS A 339 31.17 4.16 1.56
C LYS A 339 31.44 4.53 3.03
N VAL A 340 30.38 4.65 3.83
CA VAL A 340 30.46 4.91 5.27
C VAL A 340 29.96 3.67 6.02
N SER A 341 30.62 3.34 7.13
CA SER A 341 30.13 2.30 8.04
C SER A 341 28.93 2.82 8.82
N TRP A 342 27.73 2.67 8.27
CA TRP A 342 26.48 3.11 8.89
C TRP A 342 26.21 2.45 10.25
N ALA A 343 26.78 1.27 10.51
CA ALA A 343 26.75 0.66 11.83
C ALA A 343 27.46 1.48 12.93
N VAL A 344 28.42 2.34 12.57
CA VAL A 344 29.18 3.17 13.53
C VAL A 344 28.69 4.62 13.53
N TRP A 345 28.43 5.17 12.33
CA TRP A 345 28.07 6.58 12.17
C TRP A 345 26.57 6.84 12.04
N GLY A 346 25.77 5.78 11.88
CA GLY A 346 24.32 5.87 11.64
C GLY A 346 23.61 6.63 12.75
N GLU A 347 23.83 6.28 14.01
CA GLU A 347 23.18 6.95 15.15
C GLU A 347 23.50 8.45 15.23
N LEU A 348 24.77 8.82 15.00
CA LEU A 348 25.17 10.23 14.96
C LEU A 348 24.51 10.95 13.79
N ALA A 349 24.48 10.33 12.60
CA ALA A 349 23.83 10.89 11.42
C ALA A 349 22.32 11.07 11.66
N LEU A 350 21.65 10.09 12.26
CA LEU A 350 20.23 10.17 12.63
C LEU A 350 19.97 11.34 13.57
N CYS A 351 20.83 11.55 14.58
CA CYS A 351 20.73 12.69 15.50
C CYS A 351 20.87 14.03 14.77
N ILE A 352 21.93 14.19 13.96
CA ILE A 352 22.19 15.43 13.21
C ILE A 352 21.04 15.75 12.25
N PHE A 353 20.61 14.78 11.44
CA PHE A 353 19.55 14.99 10.47
C PHE A 353 18.19 15.24 11.13
N SER A 354 17.94 14.65 12.29
CA SER A 354 16.75 14.93 13.09
C SER A 354 16.74 16.36 13.62
N VAL A 355 17.90 16.90 14.05
CA VAL A 355 18.04 18.33 14.42
C VAL A 355 17.80 19.24 13.21
N VAL A 356 18.35 18.90 12.03
CA VAL A 356 18.10 19.65 10.80
C VAL A 356 16.60 19.67 10.47
N ILE A 357 15.93 18.51 10.53
CA ILE A 357 14.47 18.41 10.33
C ILE A 357 13.71 19.30 11.31
N ALA A 358 14.06 19.26 12.60
CA ALA A 358 13.41 20.09 13.62
C ALA A 358 13.58 21.59 13.35
N VAL A 359 14.80 22.00 12.96
CA VAL A 359 15.08 23.39 12.58
C VAL A 359 14.26 23.80 11.35
N CYS A 360 14.20 22.98 10.30
CA CYS A 360 13.40 23.27 9.12
C CYS A 360 11.91 23.49 9.47
N VAL A 361 11.32 22.59 10.26
CA VAL A 361 9.91 22.71 10.67
C VAL A 361 9.69 23.94 11.54
N TYR A 362 10.61 24.26 12.46
CA TYR A 362 10.53 25.46 13.29
C TYR A 362 10.61 26.75 12.47
N LEU A 363 11.50 26.80 11.47
CA LEU A 363 11.63 27.95 10.55
C LEU A 363 10.37 28.15 9.70
N MET A 364 9.71 27.06 9.27
CA MET A 364 8.45 27.11 8.51
C MET A 364 7.33 27.80 9.30
N ASP A 365 7.24 27.58 10.61
CA ASP A 365 6.21 28.22 11.45
C ASP A 365 6.58 29.67 11.83
N THR A 366 7.84 29.90 12.20
CA THR A 366 8.25 31.16 12.85
C THR A 366 8.41 32.33 11.88
N ILE A 367 9.05 32.11 10.72
CA ILE A 367 9.51 33.21 9.85
C ILE A 367 8.37 33.81 9.01
N ARG A 368 7.26 33.07 8.82
CA ARG A 368 6.08 33.51 8.05
C ARG A 368 6.43 34.13 6.69
N ASN A 369 7.43 33.58 6.01
CA ASN A 369 7.83 33.96 4.66
C ASN A 369 7.76 32.75 3.75
N ILE A 370 7.03 32.85 2.64
CA ILE A 370 6.75 31.71 1.76
C ILE A 370 8.02 31.08 1.18
N TRP A 371 9.04 31.87 0.81
CA TRP A 371 10.29 31.36 0.24
C TRP A 371 11.11 30.59 1.27
N VAL A 372 11.10 31.05 2.52
CA VAL A 372 11.73 30.35 3.63
C VAL A 372 10.98 29.06 3.94
N CYS A 373 9.65 29.07 3.90
CA CYS A 373 8.83 27.87 4.09
C CYS A 373 9.07 26.84 2.98
N TYR A 374 9.07 27.26 1.72
CA TYR A 374 9.36 26.39 0.58
C TYR A 374 10.75 25.77 0.67
N THR A 375 11.78 26.60 0.89
CA THR A 375 13.17 26.11 0.99
C THR A 375 13.35 25.17 2.17
N SER A 376 12.77 25.49 3.32
CA SER A 376 12.82 24.65 4.53
C SER A 376 12.08 23.33 4.32
N TYR A 377 10.94 23.34 3.63
CA TYR A 377 10.19 22.14 3.29
C TYR A 377 10.96 21.21 2.34
N MET A 378 11.61 21.79 1.31
CA MET A 378 12.45 21.02 0.39
C MET A 378 13.62 20.36 1.11
N LEU A 379 14.29 21.11 2.01
CA LEU A 379 15.38 20.59 2.83
C LEU A 379 14.89 19.53 3.80
N PHE A 380 13.74 19.74 4.44
CA PHE A 380 13.07 18.76 5.30
C PHE A 380 12.83 17.44 4.56
N ARG A 381 12.20 17.47 3.38
CA ARG A 381 11.90 16.27 2.60
C ARG A 381 13.18 15.54 2.17
N ALA A 382 14.17 16.27 1.67
CA ALA A 382 15.44 15.67 1.27
C ALA A 382 16.18 15.03 2.44
N THR A 383 16.22 15.71 3.58
CA THR A 383 16.86 15.23 4.81
C THR A 383 16.15 14.00 5.36
N TYR A 384 14.82 13.98 5.35
CA TYR A 384 14.04 12.82 5.75
C TYR A 384 14.31 11.61 4.87
N MET A 385 14.31 11.78 3.54
CA MET A 385 14.61 10.68 2.61
C MET A 385 16.02 10.12 2.81
N LEU A 386 17.00 10.99 3.07
CA LEU A 386 18.36 10.59 3.40
C LEU A 386 18.40 9.80 4.71
N LEU A 387 17.77 10.30 5.77
CA LEU A 387 17.71 9.68 7.10
C LEU A 387 17.06 8.29 7.06
N ILE A 388 15.95 8.14 6.34
CA ILE A 388 15.24 6.86 6.16
C ILE A 388 16.10 5.87 5.36
N THR A 389 16.82 6.34 4.33
CA THR A 389 17.71 5.49 3.53
C THR A 389 18.89 4.99 4.38
N ILE A 390 19.50 5.86 5.19
CA ILE A 390 20.57 5.44 6.14
C ILE A 390 20.03 4.42 7.15
N ALA A 391 18.82 4.62 7.67
CA ALA A 391 18.24 3.70 8.63
C ALA A 391 17.90 2.31 8.03
N THR A 392 17.79 2.20 6.70
CA THR A 392 17.53 0.93 6.00
C THR A 392 18.78 0.23 5.49
N THR A 393 19.95 0.88 5.51
CA THR A 393 21.26 0.31 5.14
C THR A 393 21.98 -0.26 6.34
#